data_AF-A0A968XB63-F1
#
_entry.id   AF-A0A968XB63-F1
#
_cell.length_a   1.000
_cell.length_b   1.000
_cell.length_c   1.000
_cell.angle_alpha   90.00
_cell.angle_beta   90.00
_cell.angle_gamma   90.00
#
_symmetry.space_group_name_H-M   'P 1'
#
loop_
_entity.id
_entity.type
_entity.pdbx_description
1 polymer ?
#
loop_
_entity_poly.entity_id
_entity_poly.type
_entity_poly.pdbx_seq_one_letter_code
_entity_poly.pdbx_strand_id
1 'polypeptide(L)'
;MTFPLPLSTQPQPDWITNPSQLKQLRKSLINKLVIKEGVAQNPIAEQLAQISETLNRSAATESTAFENGSITSSATGNASLLTRQVERAISQVLGRTPGQGIDGFIKALNDAFPTAQNGTVLTAPSRSAVALESHLYGGNGAVGGGQLPVQQANLYRQSSIIAADALKVLASLEPFDPTADIDAVEALRSLIKVQVSILVEEFGRLDGPRIERVNTSFMTLKKSIEELGKRIRLTRQVGRNTSGISTGDAIAVTIQDETQIAAYELLKSYAATLRSAFQEYVKNTRSQDIQSLYSDKISRVNIMLTVIADSNRSFMNAMDAVGFTVSERRSASALFTALGSGFTLSINSPEDNPLTVNLAEITMNDFNDWIDRFVEEEAPSLLSSSGRFGLDFVTDQADTLFWIIGFVLDYLKPPAATSPPGVDPISDDERTERRNAQERLLGRVLSFDRVEQPLKELLFQLNTLADLGV
;
A
#
# COMPACT_ATOMS: atom_id res chain seq x y z
N MET A 1 13.01 -18.56 20.16
CA MET A 1 13.64 -19.71 19.49
C MET A 1 13.58 -19.40 18.01
N THR A 2 14.67 -18.85 17.45
CA THR A 2 14.83 -18.76 16.00
C THR A 2 14.77 -20.19 15.47
N PHE A 3 13.85 -20.48 14.56
CA PHE A 3 13.86 -21.78 13.88
C PHE A 3 15.26 -21.94 13.28
N PRO A 4 15.96 -23.06 13.55
CA PRO A 4 17.20 -23.32 12.86
C PRO A 4 16.81 -23.49 11.40
N LEU A 5 17.04 -22.44 10.59
CA LEU A 5 17.16 -22.62 9.16
C LEU A 5 18.07 -23.83 8.96
N PRO A 6 17.80 -24.71 7.98
CA PRO A 6 18.87 -25.53 7.45
C PRO A 6 19.91 -24.55 6.89
N LEU A 7 20.83 -24.12 7.75
CA LEU A 7 22.14 -23.66 7.35
C LEU A 7 22.71 -24.87 6.64
N SER A 8 22.45 -24.93 5.35
CA SER A 8 23.26 -25.71 4.43
C SER A 8 24.70 -25.48 4.85
N THR A 9 25.36 -26.53 5.34
CA THR A 9 26.79 -26.49 5.63
C THR A 9 27.63 -26.36 4.34
N GLN A 10 26.98 -26.27 3.17
CA GLN A 10 27.64 -25.87 1.95
C GLN A 10 27.81 -24.35 1.91
N PRO A 11 28.96 -23.86 1.41
CA PRO A 11 29.17 -22.43 1.20
C PRO A 11 27.98 -21.87 0.43
N GLN A 12 27.35 -20.81 0.96
CA GLN A 12 26.33 -20.09 0.23
C GLN A 12 26.91 -19.73 -1.15
N PRO A 13 26.24 -20.11 -2.25
CA PRO A 13 26.81 -19.88 -3.56
C PRO A 13 26.90 -18.37 -3.83
N ASP A 14 28.06 -17.94 -4.34
CA ASP A 14 28.45 -16.52 -4.44
C ASP A 14 27.47 -15.62 -5.22
N TRP A 15 26.56 -16.19 -6.02
CA TRP A 15 25.54 -15.45 -6.78
C TRP A 15 24.35 -14.96 -5.92
N ILE A 16 24.19 -15.42 -4.67
CA ILE A 16 23.23 -14.84 -3.71
C ILE A 16 23.59 -13.37 -3.39
N THR A 17 24.83 -12.95 -3.65
CA THR A 17 25.30 -11.60 -3.33
C THR A 17 24.72 -10.50 -4.23
N ASN A 18 24.12 -10.85 -5.38
CA ASN A 18 23.53 -9.85 -6.27
C ASN A 18 21.99 -9.85 -6.18
N PRO A 19 21.39 -8.88 -5.46
CA PRO A 19 19.93 -8.85 -5.26
C PRO A 19 19.16 -8.67 -6.56
N SER A 20 19.80 -8.14 -7.61
CA SER A 20 19.18 -8.04 -8.95
C SER A 20 18.99 -9.41 -9.62
N GLN A 21 19.90 -10.36 -9.39
CA GLN A 21 19.79 -11.71 -9.93
C GLN A 21 18.66 -12.47 -9.21
N LEU A 22 18.60 -12.39 -7.87
CA LEU A 22 17.49 -12.97 -7.09
C LEU A 22 16.13 -12.45 -7.57
N LYS A 23 16.02 -11.14 -7.82
CA LYS A 23 14.79 -10.54 -8.36
C LYS A 23 14.43 -11.08 -9.74
N GLN A 24 15.42 -11.28 -10.62
CA GLN A 24 15.19 -11.89 -11.93
C GLN A 24 14.75 -13.36 -11.81
N LEU A 25 15.32 -14.10 -10.86
CA LEU A 25 14.96 -15.49 -10.58
C LEU A 25 13.54 -15.63 -10.02
N ARG A 26 13.16 -14.79 -9.05
CA ARG A 26 11.77 -14.76 -8.56
C ARG A 26 10.81 -14.44 -9.71
N LYS A 27 11.13 -13.43 -10.52
CA LYS A 27 10.29 -13.03 -11.66
C LYS A 27 10.16 -14.14 -12.70
N SER A 28 11.25 -14.85 -13.02
CA SER A 28 11.20 -15.97 -13.96
C SER A 28 10.37 -17.14 -13.41
N LEU A 29 10.51 -17.45 -12.12
CA LEU A 29 9.71 -18.47 -11.45
C LEU A 29 8.22 -18.09 -11.40
N ILE A 30 7.89 -16.85 -11.05
CA ILE A 30 6.49 -16.36 -11.09
C ILE A 30 5.93 -16.45 -12.50
N ASN A 31 6.68 -16.03 -13.52
CA ASN A 31 6.22 -16.16 -14.90
C ASN A 31 5.97 -17.62 -15.27
N LYS A 32 6.87 -18.54 -14.90
CA LYS A 32 6.70 -19.98 -15.12
C LYS A 32 5.50 -20.55 -14.35
N LEU A 33 5.25 -20.07 -13.13
CA LEU A 33 4.19 -20.59 -12.25
C LEU A 33 2.80 -20.04 -12.57
N VAL A 34 2.71 -18.75 -12.90
CA VAL A 34 1.43 -18.03 -13.02
C VAL A 34 0.97 -17.93 -14.48
N ILE A 35 1.90 -17.74 -15.42
CA ILE A 35 1.56 -17.63 -16.84
C ILE A 35 1.51 -19.05 -17.40
N LYS A 36 0.33 -19.48 -17.86
CA LYS A 36 0.23 -20.75 -18.60
C LYS A 36 1.06 -20.60 -19.86
N GLU A 37 2.05 -21.47 -20.07
CA GLU A 37 2.76 -21.61 -21.34
C GLU A 37 1.76 -22.02 -22.43
N GLY A 38 1.09 -21.04 -23.02
CA GLY A 38 0.01 -21.27 -23.94
C GLY A 38 -0.67 -19.96 -24.29
N VAL A 39 -0.17 -19.35 -25.37
CA VAL A 39 -0.67 -18.15 -26.08
C VAL A 39 0.07 -16.85 -25.72
N ALA A 40 1.01 -16.50 -26.59
CA ALA A 40 1.68 -15.21 -26.62
C ALA A 40 0.71 -14.07 -27.01
N GLN A 41 -0.16 -13.64 -26.08
CA GLN A 41 -0.94 -12.41 -26.24
C GLN A 41 -0.81 -11.54 -24.99
N ASN A 42 -0.21 -10.35 -25.19
CA ASN A 42 -0.10 -9.23 -24.26
C ASN A 42 -0.11 -9.57 -22.76
N PRO A 43 1.05 -9.59 -22.06
CA PRO A 43 1.12 -9.93 -20.63
C PRO A 43 0.25 -9.02 -19.74
N ILE A 44 -0.03 -7.79 -20.18
CA ILE A 44 -0.91 -6.85 -19.49
C ILE A 44 -2.39 -7.27 -19.57
N ALA A 45 -2.82 -7.80 -20.72
CA ALA A 45 -4.21 -8.23 -20.91
C ALA A 45 -4.49 -9.51 -20.10
N GLU A 46 -3.52 -10.40 -20.01
CA GLU A 46 -3.62 -11.62 -19.22
C GLU A 46 -3.57 -11.33 -17.71
N GLN A 47 -2.70 -10.41 -17.25
CA GLN A 47 -2.72 -9.93 -15.87
C GLN A 47 -4.06 -9.27 -15.50
N LEU A 48 -4.65 -8.47 -16.38
CA LEU A 48 -5.97 -7.87 -16.16
C LEU A 48 -7.10 -8.90 -16.16
N ALA A 49 -7.02 -9.93 -17.00
CA ALA A 49 -7.98 -11.03 -17.00
C ALA A 49 -7.88 -11.86 -15.71
N GLN A 50 -6.66 -12.13 -15.22
CA GLN A 50 -6.43 -12.83 -13.96
C GLN A 50 -6.91 -12.01 -12.77
N ILE A 51 -6.63 -10.70 -12.72
CA ILE A 51 -7.15 -9.80 -11.68
C ILE A 51 -8.69 -9.75 -11.73
N SER A 52 -9.28 -9.71 -12.93
CA SER A 52 -10.74 -9.76 -13.08
C SER A 52 -11.32 -11.10 -12.62
N GLU A 53 -10.61 -12.21 -12.84
CA GLU A 53 -11.04 -13.55 -12.46
C GLU A 53 -10.87 -13.78 -10.95
N THR A 54 -9.79 -13.30 -10.34
CA THR A 54 -9.60 -13.35 -8.88
C THR A 54 -10.59 -12.43 -8.16
N LEU A 55 -10.88 -11.23 -8.70
CA LEU A 55 -11.93 -10.36 -8.15
C LEU A 55 -13.33 -10.96 -8.29
N ASN A 56 -13.67 -11.54 -9.44
CA ASN A 56 -14.98 -12.19 -9.64
C ASN A 56 -15.15 -13.44 -8.77
N ARG A 57 -14.07 -14.20 -8.53
CA ARG A 57 -14.12 -15.39 -7.67
C ARG A 57 -14.07 -15.04 -6.18
N SER A 58 -13.30 -14.03 -5.78
CA SER A 58 -13.30 -13.48 -4.42
C SER A 58 -14.69 -12.99 -4.02
N ALA A 59 -15.38 -12.27 -4.92
CA ALA A 59 -16.76 -11.87 -4.73
C ALA A 59 -17.76 -13.05 -4.67
N ALA A 60 -17.40 -14.22 -5.20
CA ALA A 60 -18.21 -15.44 -5.16
C ALA A 60 -17.93 -16.33 -3.93
N THR A 61 -16.78 -16.14 -3.27
CA THR A 61 -16.37 -16.89 -2.05
C THR A 61 -16.51 -16.09 -0.77
N GLU A 62 -16.86 -14.81 -0.81
CA GLU A 62 -17.39 -14.14 0.38
C GLU A 62 -18.66 -14.85 0.82
N SER A 63 -18.55 -15.59 1.93
CA SER A 63 -19.69 -15.97 2.76
C SER A 63 -20.52 -14.72 2.96
N THR A 64 -21.67 -14.63 2.29
CA THR A 64 -22.61 -13.53 2.51
C THR A 64 -22.86 -13.42 4.00
N ALA A 65 -22.65 -12.23 4.55
CA ALA A 65 -22.74 -11.89 5.98
C ALA A 65 -24.14 -12.13 6.61
N PHE A 66 -25.01 -12.90 5.96
CA PHE A 66 -26.31 -13.33 6.45
C PHE A 66 -26.32 -14.76 7.04
N GLU A 67 -25.22 -15.51 6.99
CA GLU A 67 -25.21 -16.92 7.43
C GLU A 67 -24.68 -17.16 8.85
N ASN A 68 -24.26 -16.13 9.59
CA ASN A 68 -23.88 -16.29 11.00
C ASN A 68 -24.65 -15.31 11.91
N GLY A 69 -25.84 -15.73 12.32
CA GLY A 69 -26.67 -15.02 13.29
C GLY A 69 -26.05 -15.00 14.68
N SER A 70 -25.41 -13.90 15.04
CA SER A 70 -25.24 -13.46 16.43
C SER A 70 -24.97 -11.96 16.47
N ILE A 71 -26.05 -11.19 16.56
CA ILE A 71 -26.03 -9.74 16.78
C ILE A 71 -25.67 -9.51 18.25
N THR A 72 -24.39 -9.23 18.54
CA THR A 72 -24.02 -8.57 19.80
C THR A 72 -24.02 -7.07 19.58
N SER A 73 -25.14 -6.44 19.93
CA SER A 73 -25.30 -4.99 20.01
C SER A 73 -24.41 -4.43 21.12
N SER A 74 -23.31 -3.76 20.77
CA SER A 74 -22.58 -2.91 21.72
C SER A 74 -23.09 -1.48 21.65
N ALA A 75 -23.89 -1.13 22.66
CA ALA A 75 -24.32 0.23 22.95
C ALA A 75 -23.17 1.01 23.58
N THR A 76 -22.86 2.22 23.09
CA THR A 76 -22.29 3.29 23.94
C THR A 76 -22.60 4.67 23.36
N GLY A 77 -23.75 5.20 23.76
CA GLY A 77 -24.10 6.62 23.63
C GLY A 77 -23.72 7.40 24.89
N ASN A 78 -23.43 8.69 24.71
CA ASN A 78 -23.27 9.75 25.73
C ASN A 78 -21.87 10.04 26.32
N ALA A 79 -20.83 10.14 25.50
CA ALA A 79 -19.64 10.91 25.88
C ALA A 79 -19.90 12.41 25.68
N SER A 80 -19.75 13.20 26.75
CA SER A 80 -19.84 14.68 26.75
C SER A 80 -18.87 15.30 25.74
N LEU A 81 -19.24 16.42 25.10
CA LEU A 81 -18.36 17.17 24.18
C LEU A 81 -17.00 17.52 24.83
N LEU A 82 -16.99 17.73 26.14
CA LEU A 82 -15.79 17.97 26.94
C LEU A 82 -14.90 16.72 27.02
N THR A 83 -15.50 15.53 27.18
CA THR A 83 -14.78 14.25 27.16
C THR A 83 -14.11 14.03 25.82
N ARG A 84 -14.81 14.30 24.70
CA ARG A 84 -14.23 14.21 23.35
C ARG A 84 -13.12 15.23 23.12
N GLN A 85 -13.23 16.43 23.68
CA GLN A 85 -12.19 17.45 23.57
C GLN A 85 -10.94 17.08 24.39
N VAL A 86 -11.13 16.48 25.56
CA VAL A 86 -10.03 15.97 26.40
C VAL A 86 -9.36 14.77 25.72
N GLU A 87 -10.13 13.82 25.20
CA GLU A 87 -9.59 12.69 24.43
C GLU A 87 -8.80 13.16 23.20
N ARG A 88 -9.25 14.23 22.53
CA ARG A 88 -8.54 14.86 21.42
C ARG A 88 -7.23 15.52 21.82
N ALA A 89 -7.20 16.23 22.94
CA ALA A 89 -5.97 16.84 23.45
C ALA A 89 -4.97 15.75 23.86
N ILE A 90 -5.47 14.67 24.46
CA ILE A 90 -4.67 13.51 24.87
C ILE A 90 -4.12 12.77 23.64
N SER A 91 -4.92 12.52 22.60
CA SER A 91 -4.46 11.84 21.38
C SER A 91 -3.42 12.68 20.63
N GLN A 92 -3.58 14.01 20.60
CA GLN A 92 -2.61 14.93 19.99
C GLN A 92 -1.26 14.95 20.71
N VAL A 93 -1.25 14.84 22.03
CA VAL A 93 -0.02 14.80 22.82
C VAL A 93 0.64 13.42 22.79
N LEU A 94 -0.16 12.35 22.77
CA LEU A 94 0.33 10.96 22.78
C LEU A 94 0.64 10.40 21.38
N GLY A 95 0.24 11.10 20.31
CA GLY A 95 0.39 10.65 18.92
C GLY A 95 -0.44 9.41 18.55
N ARG A 96 -1.31 8.93 19.45
CA ARG A 96 -2.19 7.78 19.28
C ARG A 96 -3.39 7.88 20.21
N THR A 97 -4.51 7.24 19.86
CA THR A 97 -5.67 7.11 20.74
C THR A 97 -5.34 6.10 21.86
N PRO A 98 -5.45 6.47 23.15
CA PRO A 98 -5.26 5.51 24.23
C PRO A 98 -6.36 4.45 24.14
N GLY A 99 -5.99 3.17 24.17
CA GLY A 99 -6.95 2.07 24.19
C GLY A 99 -7.93 2.19 25.37
N GLN A 100 -9.08 1.53 25.29
CA GLN A 100 -10.04 1.53 26.40
C GLN A 100 -9.39 0.90 27.65
N GLY A 101 -9.13 1.72 28.67
CA GLY A 101 -8.54 1.29 29.95
C GLY A 101 -7.27 2.05 30.34
N ILE A 102 -6.95 2.02 31.64
CA ILE A 102 -5.78 2.69 32.24
C ILE A 102 -4.48 2.14 31.66
N ASP A 103 -4.41 0.84 31.39
CA ASP A 103 -3.22 0.19 30.85
C ASP A 103 -2.91 0.63 29.41
N GLY A 104 -3.95 0.88 28.60
CA GLY A 104 -3.79 1.41 27.25
C GLY A 104 -3.26 2.84 27.24
N PHE A 105 -3.70 3.66 28.19
CA PHE A 105 -3.19 5.02 28.38
C PHE A 105 -1.74 5.03 28.86
N ILE A 106 -1.39 4.22 29.87
CA ILE A 106 -0.02 4.14 30.39
C ILE A 106 0.95 3.63 29.30
N LYS A 107 0.54 2.63 28.51
CA LYS A 107 1.32 2.15 27.38
C LYS A 107 1.52 3.23 26.30
N ALA A 108 0.46 3.95 25.95
CA ALA A 108 0.54 5.06 25.00
C ALA A 108 1.47 6.18 25.48
N LEU A 109 1.45 6.47 26.80
CA LEU A 109 2.28 7.48 27.44
C LEU A 109 3.76 7.08 27.49
N ASN A 110 4.05 5.84 27.89
CA ASN A 110 5.42 5.32 27.92
C ASN A 110 6.03 5.23 26.53
N ASP A 111 5.23 4.90 25.52
CA ASP A 111 5.72 4.84 24.15
C ASP A 111 5.83 6.23 23.49
N ALA A 112 5.07 7.24 23.94
CA ALA A 112 5.20 8.63 23.50
C ALA A 112 6.42 9.32 24.14
N PHE A 113 6.73 8.95 25.38
CA PHE A 113 7.85 9.48 26.17
C PHE A 113 8.72 8.33 26.69
N PRO A 114 9.52 7.68 25.84
CA PRO A 114 10.38 6.58 26.28
C PRO A 114 11.35 7.08 27.36
N THR A 115 11.31 6.44 28.53
CA THR A 115 12.24 6.71 29.63
C THR A 115 13.48 5.83 29.49
N ALA A 116 14.66 6.44 29.55
CA ALA A 116 15.90 5.68 29.64
C ALA A 116 16.00 5.00 31.02
N GLN A 117 16.85 3.97 31.14
CA GLN A 117 17.05 3.20 32.39
C GLN A 117 17.49 4.07 33.61
N ASN A 118 17.90 5.31 33.37
CA ASN A 118 18.27 6.31 34.37
C ASN A 118 17.11 7.25 34.78
N GLY A 119 15.88 7.00 34.32
CA GLY A 119 14.69 7.80 34.65
C GLY A 119 14.59 9.14 33.89
N THR A 120 15.49 9.42 32.94
CA THR A 120 15.38 10.62 32.10
C THR A 120 14.55 10.34 30.85
N VAL A 121 13.64 11.26 30.49
CA VAL A 121 12.85 11.19 29.24
C VAL A 121 13.80 11.38 28.06
N LEU A 122 13.87 10.39 27.17
CA LEU A 122 14.66 10.48 25.95
C LEU A 122 13.94 11.44 24.99
N THR A 123 14.56 12.58 24.69
CA THR A 123 14.14 13.49 23.59
C THR A 123 14.56 12.94 22.22
N ALA A 124 14.47 11.62 22.02
CA ALA A 124 14.64 11.03 20.71
C ALA A 124 13.33 11.24 19.92
N PRO A 125 13.36 11.82 18.70
CA PRO A 125 12.16 12.07 17.92
C PRO A 125 11.44 10.75 17.62
N SER A 126 10.29 10.56 18.25
CA SER A 126 9.41 9.42 18.07
C SER A 126 8.68 9.53 16.72
N ARG A 127 9.16 8.71 15.77
CA ARG A 127 8.49 8.18 14.56
C ARG A 127 8.12 9.15 13.42
N SER A 128 8.54 8.75 12.23
CA SER A 128 8.26 9.32 10.91
C SER A 128 6.90 8.87 10.33
N ALA A 129 5.84 8.82 11.13
CA ALA A 129 4.50 8.52 10.64
C ALA A 129 3.50 9.43 11.35
N VAL A 130 2.96 10.40 10.63
CA VAL A 130 1.89 11.25 11.13
C VAL A 130 0.59 10.47 10.97
N ALA A 131 0.08 9.93 12.07
CA ALA A 131 -1.29 9.40 12.10
C ALA A 131 -2.24 10.57 11.86
N LEU A 132 -2.91 10.58 10.71
CA LEU A 132 -3.87 11.63 10.37
C LEU A 132 -5.25 11.16 10.83
N GLU A 133 -5.68 11.64 11.99
CA GLU A 133 -7.04 11.44 12.47
C GLU A 133 -7.98 12.33 11.62
N SER A 134 -8.59 11.75 10.57
CA SER A 134 -9.56 12.47 9.73
C SER A 134 -10.84 12.72 10.52
N HIS A 135 -10.99 13.94 11.05
CA HIS A 135 -12.20 14.39 11.76
C HIS A 135 -12.72 15.73 11.24
N LEU A 136 -12.70 15.90 9.91
CA LEU A 136 -13.43 16.97 9.24
C LEU A 136 -14.48 16.32 8.32
N TYR A 137 -15.75 16.44 8.74
CA TYR A 137 -17.00 15.97 8.14
C TYR A 137 -17.46 14.54 8.48
N GLY A 138 -18.55 14.49 9.25
CA GLY A 138 -19.25 13.28 9.69
C GLY A 138 -19.97 12.56 8.54
N GLY A 139 -19.21 11.80 7.77
CA GLY A 139 -19.73 10.69 6.96
C GLY A 139 -19.41 9.37 7.64
N ASN A 140 -20.42 8.53 7.85
CA ASN A 140 -20.29 7.14 8.28
C ASN A 140 -19.47 6.32 7.27
N GLY A 141 -18.15 6.44 7.30
CA GLY A 141 -17.22 5.59 6.59
C GLY A 141 -16.13 5.19 7.56
N ALA A 142 -16.05 3.91 7.88
CA ALA A 142 -14.94 3.32 8.61
C ALA A 142 -13.65 3.52 7.80
N VAL A 143 -12.97 4.64 8.00
CA VAL A 143 -11.61 4.86 7.52
C VAL A 143 -10.72 4.76 8.74
N GLY A 144 -10.20 3.55 8.95
CA GLY A 144 -9.22 3.26 9.99
C GLY A 144 -8.03 4.22 9.89
N GLY A 145 -7.35 4.44 11.01
CA GLY A 145 -6.17 5.30 11.15
C GLY A 145 -4.99 4.86 10.29
N GLY A 146 -5.12 4.98 8.97
CA GLY A 146 -4.09 4.71 7.99
C GLY A 146 -3.00 5.78 8.11
N GLN A 147 -1.75 5.31 8.21
CA GLN A 147 -0.59 6.18 8.23
C GLN A 147 -0.35 6.71 6.82
N LEU A 148 -0.46 8.03 6.63
CA LEU A 148 -0.06 8.65 5.37
C LEU A 148 1.47 8.65 5.25
N PRO A 149 2.04 8.39 4.06
CA PRO A 149 3.46 8.60 3.78
C PRO A 149 3.90 10.00 4.22
N VAL A 150 5.09 10.15 4.79
CA VAL A 150 5.56 11.43 5.37
C VAL A 150 5.49 12.58 4.37
N GLN A 151 5.93 12.33 3.13
CA GLN A 151 5.90 13.33 2.08
C GLN A 151 4.47 13.78 1.76
N GLN A 152 3.54 12.82 1.75
CA GLN A 152 2.13 13.10 1.52
C GLN A 152 1.51 13.82 2.72
N ALA A 153 1.82 13.43 3.95
CA ALA A 153 1.37 14.11 5.16
C ALA A 153 1.88 15.57 5.18
N ASN A 154 3.10 15.82 4.72
CA ASN A 154 3.64 17.16 4.58
C ASN A 154 2.90 17.97 3.50
N LEU A 155 2.65 17.38 2.33
CA LEU A 155 1.84 17.98 1.27
C LEU A 155 0.43 18.34 1.77
N TYR A 156 -0.23 17.41 2.47
CA TYR A 156 -1.55 17.61 3.04
C TYR A 156 -1.55 18.73 4.09
N ARG A 157 -0.58 18.74 5.00
CA ARG A 157 -0.46 19.80 6.02
C ARG A 157 -0.25 21.16 5.37
N GLN A 158 0.72 21.28 4.46
CA GLN A 158 1.01 22.54 3.76
C GLN A 158 -0.20 23.02 2.97
N SER A 159 -0.85 22.12 2.23
CA SER A 159 -2.02 22.45 1.43
C SER A 159 -3.23 22.85 2.28
N SER A 160 -3.47 22.19 3.42
CA SER A 160 -4.56 22.55 4.33
C SER A 160 -4.43 23.95 4.92
N ILE A 161 -3.21 24.39 5.24
CA ILE A 161 -2.92 25.74 5.74
C ILE A 161 -3.16 26.76 4.63
N ILE A 162 -2.58 26.53 3.44
CA ILE A 162 -2.73 27.43 2.30
C ILE A 162 -4.20 27.51 1.87
N ALA A 163 -4.93 26.39 1.87
CA ALA A 163 -6.35 26.35 1.55
C ALA A 163 -7.18 27.16 2.54
N ALA A 164 -6.93 27.02 3.85
CA ALA A 164 -7.65 27.78 4.87
C ALA A 164 -7.47 29.29 4.70
N ASP A 165 -6.25 29.74 4.39
CA ASP A 165 -5.98 31.16 4.17
C ASP A 165 -6.54 31.66 2.83
N ALA A 166 -6.45 30.86 1.76
CA ALA A 166 -7.06 31.17 0.47
C ALA A 166 -8.59 31.34 0.57
N LEU A 167 -9.26 30.51 1.37
CA LEU A 167 -10.70 30.62 1.60
C LEU A 167 -11.10 31.88 2.38
N LYS A 168 -10.26 32.33 3.32
CA LYS A 168 -10.49 33.61 4.02
C LYS A 168 -10.34 34.79 3.06
N VAL A 169 -9.30 34.78 2.21
CA VAL A 169 -9.08 35.82 1.20
C VAL A 169 -10.21 35.84 0.18
N LEU A 170 -10.69 34.68 -0.25
CA LEU A 170 -11.85 34.56 -1.15
C LEU A 170 -13.12 35.17 -0.55
N ALA A 171 -13.35 34.96 0.76
CA ALA A 171 -14.51 35.52 1.45
C ALA A 171 -14.43 37.05 1.60
N SER A 172 -13.23 37.64 1.61
CA SER A 172 -13.05 39.10 1.68
C SER A 172 -13.13 39.81 0.34
N LEU A 173 -13.17 39.07 -0.78
CA LEU A 173 -13.23 39.69 -2.11
C LEU A 173 -14.61 40.27 -2.37
N GLU A 174 -14.71 41.55 -2.73
CA GLU A 174 -15.98 42.23 -3.02
C GLU A 174 -16.06 42.68 -4.50
N PRO A 175 -17.27 42.72 -5.12
CA PRO A 175 -17.44 43.25 -6.47
C PRO A 175 -17.12 44.75 -6.55
N PHE A 176 -16.29 45.18 -7.51
CA PHE A 176 -15.97 46.60 -7.74
C PHE A 176 -17.12 47.36 -8.40
N ASP A 177 -17.81 46.67 -9.30
CA ASP A 177 -18.92 47.25 -10.04
C ASP A 177 -20.21 46.98 -9.27
N PRO A 178 -20.95 47.99 -8.80
CA PRO A 178 -22.24 47.80 -8.17
C PRO A 178 -23.29 47.19 -9.13
N THR A 179 -23.02 47.20 -10.44
CA THR A 179 -23.86 46.54 -11.45
C THR A 179 -23.45 45.10 -11.73
N ALA A 180 -22.39 44.59 -11.09
CA ALA A 180 -22.01 43.19 -11.21
C ALA A 180 -23.11 42.27 -10.66
N ASP A 181 -23.39 41.19 -11.38
CA ASP A 181 -24.31 40.16 -10.94
C ASP A 181 -23.73 39.45 -9.71
N ILE A 182 -24.32 39.75 -8.54
CA ILE A 182 -23.87 39.26 -7.23
C ILE A 182 -24.05 37.73 -7.15
N ASP A 183 -25.12 37.19 -7.73
CA ASP A 183 -25.40 35.75 -7.71
C ASP A 183 -24.35 34.99 -8.54
N ALA A 184 -23.98 35.56 -9.69
CA ALA A 184 -22.92 35.05 -10.54
C ALA A 184 -21.53 35.06 -9.86
N VAL A 185 -21.24 36.06 -9.02
CA VAL A 185 -19.99 36.12 -8.25
C VAL A 185 -20.00 35.10 -7.11
N GLU A 186 -21.10 34.99 -6.37
CA GLU A 186 -21.24 34.06 -5.25
C GLU A 186 -21.20 32.59 -5.72
N ALA A 187 -21.79 32.30 -6.89
CA ALA A 187 -21.68 31.00 -7.54
C ALA A 187 -20.22 30.64 -7.86
N LEU A 188 -19.42 31.61 -8.35
CA LEU A 188 -18.00 31.38 -8.62
C LEU A 188 -17.17 31.22 -7.34
N ARG A 189 -17.47 32.00 -6.27
CA ARG A 189 -16.84 31.81 -4.96
C ARG A 189 -17.12 30.41 -4.41
N SER A 190 -18.37 29.96 -4.48
CA SER A 190 -18.78 28.62 -4.07
C SER A 190 -18.04 27.54 -4.88
N LEU A 191 -17.91 27.73 -6.20
CA LEU A 191 -17.18 26.80 -7.05
C LEU A 191 -15.69 26.74 -6.71
N ILE A 192 -15.02 27.88 -6.49
CA ILE A 192 -13.61 27.92 -6.06
C ILE A 192 -13.45 27.20 -4.72
N LYS A 193 -14.35 27.46 -3.76
CA LYS A 193 -14.32 26.80 -2.44
C LYS A 193 -14.40 25.28 -2.55
N VAL A 194 -15.30 24.77 -3.40
CA VAL A 194 -15.43 23.33 -3.68
C VAL A 194 -14.18 22.76 -4.35
N GLN A 195 -13.57 23.47 -5.30
CA GLN A 195 -12.34 22.99 -5.95
C GLN A 195 -11.16 22.94 -4.97
N VAL A 196 -11.03 23.93 -4.09
CA VAL A 196 -10.00 23.94 -3.04
C VAL A 196 -10.21 22.80 -2.04
N SER A 197 -11.45 22.51 -1.62
CA SER A 197 -11.72 21.39 -0.71
C SER A 197 -11.44 20.04 -1.36
N ILE A 198 -11.85 19.84 -2.62
CA ILE A 198 -11.54 18.61 -3.39
C ILE A 198 -10.04 18.38 -3.48
N LEU A 199 -9.23 19.43 -3.68
CA LEU A 199 -7.77 19.30 -3.74
C LEU A 199 -7.20 18.82 -2.39
N VAL A 200 -7.64 19.41 -1.28
CA VAL A 200 -7.19 19.01 0.07
C VAL A 200 -7.60 17.58 0.39
N GLU A 201 -8.83 17.18 0.06
CA GLU A 201 -9.31 15.81 0.23
C GLU A 201 -8.49 14.81 -0.59
N GLU A 202 -8.18 15.14 -1.86
CA GLU A 202 -7.35 14.28 -2.70
C GLU A 202 -5.92 14.14 -2.15
N PHE A 203 -5.33 15.20 -1.59
CA PHE A 203 -4.02 15.12 -0.95
C PHE A 203 -4.03 14.27 0.33
N GLY A 204 -5.17 14.13 1.00
CA GLY A 204 -5.34 13.35 2.23
C GLY A 204 -5.67 11.87 2.02
N ARG A 205 -5.76 11.38 0.78
CA ARG A 205 -6.11 9.99 0.49
C ARG A 205 -5.05 8.98 0.90
N LEU A 206 -5.45 7.85 1.47
CA LEU A 206 -4.52 6.78 1.85
C LEU A 206 -3.72 6.20 0.67
N ASP A 207 -4.33 6.10 -0.52
CA ASP A 207 -3.69 5.56 -1.73
C ASP A 207 -2.75 6.56 -2.45
N GLY A 208 -2.57 7.76 -1.90
CA GLY A 208 -1.94 8.88 -2.59
C GLY A 208 -2.90 9.69 -3.48
N PRO A 209 -2.50 10.92 -3.85
CA PRO A 209 -3.31 11.79 -4.70
C PRO A 209 -3.34 11.30 -6.15
N ARG A 210 -4.53 11.22 -6.74
CA ARG A 210 -4.69 10.82 -8.14
C ARG A 210 -4.31 11.97 -9.08
N ILE A 211 -3.21 11.79 -9.81
CA ILE A 211 -2.61 12.84 -10.65
C ILE A 211 -3.64 13.45 -11.63
N GLU A 212 -4.42 12.62 -12.31
CA GLU A 212 -5.41 13.10 -13.29
C GLU A 212 -6.53 13.92 -12.64
N ARG A 213 -7.00 13.50 -11.46
CA ARG A 213 -8.07 14.20 -10.74
C ARG A 213 -7.55 15.55 -10.21
N VAL A 214 -6.37 15.55 -9.61
CA VAL A 214 -5.71 16.77 -9.11
C VAL A 214 -5.47 17.77 -10.25
N ASN A 215 -4.97 17.31 -11.40
CA ASN A 215 -4.77 18.16 -12.58
C ASN A 215 -6.09 18.77 -13.09
N THR A 216 -7.14 17.97 -13.16
CA THR A 216 -8.48 18.43 -13.58
C THR A 216 -9.04 19.48 -12.62
N SER A 217 -8.89 19.26 -11.31
CA SER A 217 -9.29 20.23 -10.28
C SER A 217 -8.48 21.53 -10.38
N PHE A 218 -7.16 21.46 -10.58
CA PHE A 218 -6.33 22.66 -10.79
C PHE A 218 -6.70 23.44 -12.05
N MET A 219 -7.02 22.76 -13.15
CA MET A 219 -7.47 23.41 -14.38
C MET A 219 -8.81 24.12 -14.18
N THR A 220 -9.74 23.46 -13.48
CA THR A 220 -11.06 24.04 -13.14
C THR A 220 -10.92 25.22 -12.18
N LEU A 221 -10.08 25.08 -11.14
CA LEU A 221 -9.76 26.14 -10.19
C LEU A 221 -9.18 27.36 -10.90
N LYS A 222 -8.16 27.18 -11.74
CA LYS A 222 -7.55 28.27 -12.51
C LYS A 222 -8.57 29.00 -13.37
N LYS A 223 -9.40 28.25 -14.12
CA LYS A 223 -10.46 28.83 -14.96
C LYS A 223 -11.47 29.63 -14.12
N SER A 224 -11.87 29.10 -12.96
CA SER A 224 -12.82 29.77 -12.08
C SER A 224 -12.28 31.06 -11.46
N ILE A 225 -11.00 31.09 -11.08
CA ILE A 225 -10.33 32.30 -10.57
C ILE A 225 -10.23 33.35 -11.69
N GLU A 226 -9.89 32.95 -12.92
CA GLU A 226 -9.83 33.86 -14.07
C GLU A 226 -11.21 34.44 -14.40
N GLU A 227 -12.27 33.63 -14.42
CA GLU A 227 -13.64 34.10 -14.62
C GLU A 227 -14.13 35.01 -13.50
N LEU A 228 -13.77 34.71 -12.24
CA LEU A 228 -14.07 35.57 -11.09
C LEU A 228 -13.43 36.95 -11.28
N GLY A 229 -12.16 36.99 -11.64
CA GLY A 229 -11.45 38.25 -11.88
C GLY A 229 -11.98 39.04 -13.07
N LYS A 230 -12.56 38.39 -14.09
CA LYS A 230 -13.22 39.09 -15.20
C LYS A 230 -14.55 39.70 -14.76
N ARG A 231 -15.38 38.94 -14.04
CA ARG A 231 -16.69 39.41 -13.57
C ARG A 231 -16.59 40.54 -12.55
N ILE A 232 -15.59 40.48 -11.69
CA ILE A 232 -15.32 41.53 -10.70
C ILE A 232 -14.53 42.72 -11.32
N ARG A 233 -14.11 42.62 -12.59
CA ARG A 233 -13.22 43.60 -13.27
C ARG A 233 -11.87 43.81 -12.57
N LEU A 234 -11.41 42.80 -11.86
CA LEU A 234 -10.13 42.76 -11.15
C LEU A 234 -8.94 42.35 -12.02
N THR A 235 -9.20 41.84 -13.21
CA THR A 235 -8.12 41.36 -14.08
C THR A 235 -7.54 42.52 -14.87
N ARG A 236 -6.30 42.87 -14.55
CA ARG A 236 -5.41 43.69 -15.38
C ARG A 236 -5.34 43.06 -16.77
N GLN A 237 -6.11 43.57 -17.72
CA GLN A 237 -6.10 43.07 -19.07
C GLN A 237 -4.83 43.64 -19.72
N VAL A 238 -3.71 42.92 -19.58
CA VAL A 238 -2.46 43.22 -20.32
C VAL A 238 -2.71 42.90 -21.79
N GLY A 239 -3.54 43.71 -22.43
CA GLY A 239 -3.71 43.78 -23.86
C GLY A 239 -2.49 44.49 -24.42
N ARG A 240 -1.56 43.73 -24.98
CA ARG A 240 -0.51 44.24 -25.85
C ARG A 240 -1.16 44.66 -27.17
N ASN A 241 -1.98 45.71 -27.14
CA ASN A 241 -2.57 46.30 -28.33
C ASN A 241 -1.57 47.28 -28.91
N THR A 242 -1.04 46.97 -30.08
CA THR A 242 -0.16 47.78 -30.93
C THR A 242 -0.82 49.06 -31.49
N SER A 243 -1.97 49.47 -30.94
CA SER A 243 -2.74 50.62 -31.41
C SER A 243 -3.24 51.48 -30.24
N GLY A 244 -2.31 52.08 -29.50
CA GLY A 244 -2.42 53.41 -28.86
C GLY A 244 -3.57 53.77 -27.91
N ILE A 245 -4.56 52.90 -27.67
CA ILE A 245 -5.69 53.17 -26.78
C ILE A 245 -5.92 51.89 -25.96
N SER A 246 -5.38 51.89 -24.74
CA SER A 246 -5.56 50.85 -23.74
C SER A 246 -6.94 50.97 -23.13
N THR A 247 -7.92 50.27 -23.71
CA THR A 247 -9.25 50.13 -23.12
C THR A 247 -9.16 49.30 -21.84
N GLY A 248 -9.24 49.98 -20.68
CA GLY A 248 -9.76 49.42 -19.43
C GLY A 248 -8.82 48.56 -18.59
N ASP A 249 -7.67 49.08 -18.16
CA ASP A 249 -7.13 48.64 -16.86
C ASP A 249 -8.11 49.13 -15.78
N ALA A 250 -8.44 48.28 -14.81
CA ALA A 250 -9.07 48.75 -13.58
C ALA A 250 -8.04 49.59 -12.84
N ILE A 251 -8.03 50.90 -13.14
CA ILE A 251 -7.23 51.87 -12.42
C ILE A 251 -7.82 51.91 -11.02
N ALA A 252 -7.07 51.43 -10.03
CA ALA A 252 -7.46 51.57 -8.64
C ALA A 252 -7.64 53.05 -8.35
N VAL A 253 -8.87 53.48 -8.07
CA VAL A 253 -9.18 54.88 -7.75
C VAL A 253 -9.12 55.07 -6.23
N THR A 254 -9.41 54.01 -5.48
CA THR A 254 -9.46 54.02 -4.02
C THR A 254 -8.45 53.06 -3.39
N ILE A 255 -8.11 53.29 -2.13
CA ILE A 255 -7.28 52.36 -1.34
C ILE A 255 -7.96 50.99 -1.24
N GLN A 256 -9.30 50.96 -1.19
CA GLN A 256 -10.06 49.72 -1.13
C GLN A 256 -9.93 48.92 -2.43
N ASP A 257 -9.82 49.60 -3.58
CA ASP A 257 -9.57 48.95 -4.86
C ASP A 257 -8.20 48.24 -4.88
N GLU A 258 -7.17 48.90 -4.33
CA GLU A 258 -5.83 48.32 -4.23
C GLU A 258 -5.81 47.08 -3.32
N THR A 259 -6.51 47.11 -2.18
CA THR A 259 -6.57 45.95 -1.26
C THR A 259 -7.27 44.76 -1.91
N GLN A 260 -8.32 45.00 -2.69
CA GLN A 260 -9.05 43.97 -3.42
C GLN A 260 -8.23 43.38 -4.58
N ILE A 261 -7.48 44.21 -5.32
CA ILE A 261 -6.53 43.74 -6.35
C ILE A 261 -5.44 42.88 -5.72
N ALA A 262 -4.84 43.34 -4.62
CA ALA A 262 -3.82 42.59 -3.89
C ALA A 262 -4.37 41.25 -3.36
N ALA A 263 -5.61 41.22 -2.84
CA ALA A 263 -6.27 40.00 -2.38
C ALA A 263 -6.49 39.00 -3.53
N TYR A 264 -6.88 39.47 -4.72
CA TYR A 264 -7.04 38.62 -5.89
C TYR A 264 -5.72 38.06 -6.42
N GLU A 265 -4.66 38.87 -6.45
CA GLU A 265 -3.32 38.40 -6.79
C GLU A 265 -2.79 37.37 -5.77
N LEU A 266 -3.06 37.59 -4.48
CA LEU A 266 -2.73 36.65 -3.42
C LEU A 266 -3.46 35.31 -3.60
N LEU A 267 -4.74 35.32 -3.97
CA LEU A 267 -5.51 34.11 -4.28
C LEU A 267 -4.88 33.32 -5.44
N LYS A 268 -4.43 34.00 -6.51
CA LYS A 268 -3.69 33.35 -7.61
C LYS A 268 -2.37 32.76 -7.15
N SER A 269 -1.62 33.47 -6.31
CA SER A 269 -0.37 33.02 -5.74
C SER A 269 -0.56 31.75 -4.89
N TYR A 270 -1.62 31.68 -4.08
CA TYR A 270 -1.96 30.47 -3.32
C TYR A 270 -2.24 29.28 -4.24
N ALA A 271 -3.05 29.45 -5.29
CA ALA A 271 -3.32 28.39 -6.26
C ALA A 271 -2.03 27.92 -6.98
N ALA A 272 -1.14 28.85 -7.32
CA ALA A 272 0.16 28.53 -7.92
C ALA A 272 1.08 27.78 -6.95
N THR A 273 1.10 28.17 -5.67
CA THR A 273 1.91 27.55 -4.61
C THR A 273 1.43 26.12 -4.34
N LEU A 274 0.11 25.90 -4.25
CA LEU A 274 -0.48 24.55 -4.14
C LEU A 274 -0.08 23.67 -5.32
N ARG A 275 -0.11 24.21 -6.55
CA ARG A 275 0.31 23.48 -7.75
C ARG A 275 1.80 23.15 -7.71
N SER A 276 2.65 24.09 -7.29
CA SER A 276 4.10 23.87 -7.18
C SER A 276 4.43 22.79 -6.15
N ALA A 277 3.81 22.83 -4.97
CA ALA A 277 3.98 21.82 -3.93
C ALA A 277 3.56 20.42 -4.42
N PHE A 278 2.45 20.34 -5.16
CA PHE A 278 2.03 19.07 -5.77
C PHE A 278 3.00 18.59 -6.86
N GLN A 279 3.52 19.47 -7.70
CA GLN A 279 4.50 19.09 -8.73
C GLN A 279 5.81 18.62 -8.13
N GLU A 280 6.26 19.25 -7.04
CA GLU A 280 7.43 18.81 -6.29
C GLU A 280 7.20 17.42 -5.67
N TYR A 281 6.02 17.19 -5.08
CA TYR A 281 5.61 15.86 -4.61
C TYR A 281 5.66 14.83 -5.74
N VAL A 282 5.02 15.08 -6.89
CA VAL A 282 5.02 14.14 -8.03
C VAL A 282 6.43 13.88 -8.54
N LYS A 283 7.28 14.92 -8.61
CA LYS A 283 8.68 14.77 -9.02
C LYS A 283 9.45 13.88 -8.04
N ASN A 284 9.28 14.10 -6.74
CA ASN A 284 9.93 13.31 -5.70
C ASN A 284 9.43 11.85 -5.71
N THR A 285 8.13 11.62 -5.88
CA THR A 285 7.55 10.28 -5.99
C THR A 285 8.02 9.55 -7.26
N ARG A 286 8.06 10.22 -8.42
CA ARG A 286 8.54 9.61 -9.68
C ARG A 286 10.05 9.37 -9.72
N SER A 287 10.83 10.22 -9.05
CA SER A 287 12.29 10.07 -8.99
C SER A 287 12.72 9.00 -7.98
N GLN A 288 11.80 8.56 -7.12
CA GLN A 288 12.02 7.50 -6.13
C GLN A 288 11.88 6.07 -6.64
N ASP A 289 11.75 5.85 -7.95
CA ASP A 289 11.97 4.54 -8.58
C ASP A 289 13.38 3.95 -8.30
N ILE A 290 14.29 4.73 -7.70
CA ILE A 290 15.63 4.26 -7.33
C ILE A 290 15.74 3.89 -5.83
N GLN A 291 15.00 4.51 -4.91
CA GLN A 291 14.96 4.13 -3.48
C GLN A 291 13.67 4.64 -2.85
N SER A 292 12.61 3.81 -2.79
CA SER A 292 11.41 4.16 -2.00
C SER A 292 11.84 4.46 -0.56
N LEU A 293 11.44 5.60 -0.03
CA LEU A 293 11.80 6.02 1.32
C LEU A 293 11.48 4.92 2.33
N TYR A 294 12.34 4.77 3.33
CA TYR A 294 12.20 3.77 4.39
C TYR A 294 10.81 3.82 5.06
N SER A 295 10.22 5.01 5.26
CA SER A 295 8.86 5.16 5.79
C SER A 295 7.80 4.49 4.93
N ASP A 296 7.94 4.61 3.61
CA ASP A 296 6.98 4.10 2.64
C ASP A 296 7.12 2.58 2.52
N LYS A 297 8.37 2.08 2.60
CA LYS A 297 8.64 0.65 2.72
C LYS A 297 7.96 0.08 3.98
N ILE A 298 8.15 0.68 5.16
CA ILE A 298 7.48 0.21 6.39
C ILE A 298 5.95 0.23 6.26
N SER A 299 5.39 1.33 5.76
CA SER A 299 3.93 1.45 5.60
C SER A 299 3.38 0.34 4.70
N ARG A 300 4.05 0.07 3.58
CA ARG A 300 3.70 -1.03 2.68
C ARG A 300 3.86 -2.40 3.34
N VAL A 301 4.95 -2.64 4.07
CA VAL A 301 5.14 -3.89 4.81
C VAL A 301 4.01 -4.12 5.80
N ASN A 302 3.62 -3.11 6.59
CA ASN A 302 2.53 -3.28 7.56
C ASN A 302 1.19 -3.66 6.91
N ILE A 303 0.89 -3.08 5.74
CA ILE A 303 -0.29 -3.44 4.96
C ILE A 303 -0.15 -4.87 4.42
N MET A 304 1.00 -5.21 3.84
CA MET A 304 1.27 -6.53 3.26
C MET A 304 1.23 -7.66 4.28
N LEU A 305 1.77 -7.45 5.48
CA LEU A 305 1.72 -8.43 6.57
C LEU A 305 0.25 -8.81 6.85
N THR A 306 -0.65 -7.83 6.93
CA THR A 306 -2.08 -8.11 7.13
C THR A 306 -2.66 -8.95 5.98
N VAL A 307 -2.34 -8.59 4.73
CA VAL A 307 -2.81 -9.34 3.54
C VAL A 307 -2.25 -10.77 3.52
N ILE A 308 -1.01 -10.98 3.94
CA ILE A 308 -0.37 -12.31 4.02
C ILE A 308 -1.06 -13.16 5.09
N ALA A 309 -1.38 -12.61 6.27
CA ALA A 309 -2.15 -13.32 7.29
C ALA A 309 -3.52 -13.78 6.76
N ASP A 310 -4.25 -12.88 6.09
CA ASP A 310 -5.57 -13.22 5.55
C ASP A 310 -5.46 -14.27 4.42
N SER A 311 -4.43 -14.16 3.57
CA SER A 311 -4.14 -15.15 2.52
C SER A 311 -3.82 -16.52 3.12
N ASN A 312 -3.04 -16.55 4.20
CA ASN A 312 -2.71 -17.79 4.93
C ASN A 312 -3.95 -18.44 5.55
N ARG A 313 -4.82 -17.66 6.21
CA ARG A 313 -6.11 -18.15 6.72
C ARG A 313 -7.01 -18.68 5.61
N SER A 314 -7.09 -17.98 4.48
CA SER A 314 -7.85 -18.45 3.31
C SER A 314 -7.30 -19.78 2.78
N PHE A 315 -5.99 -19.95 2.77
CA PHE A 315 -5.34 -21.18 2.37
C PHE A 315 -5.62 -22.34 3.34
N MET A 316 -5.56 -22.11 4.65
CA MET A 316 -5.93 -23.11 5.66
C MET A 316 -7.41 -23.52 5.55
N ASN A 317 -8.30 -22.55 5.37
CA ASN A 317 -9.73 -22.80 5.15
C ASN A 317 -9.96 -23.64 3.88
N ALA A 318 -9.20 -23.40 2.81
CA ALA A 318 -9.29 -24.19 1.59
C ALA A 318 -8.83 -25.64 1.81
N MET A 319 -7.77 -25.86 2.59
CA MET A 319 -7.33 -27.20 2.96
C MET A 319 -8.37 -27.94 3.83
N ASP A 320 -8.95 -27.25 4.81
CA ASP A 320 -10.03 -27.80 5.64
C ASP A 320 -11.26 -28.14 4.78
N ALA A 321 -11.59 -27.34 3.78
CA ALA A 321 -12.70 -27.60 2.86
C ALA A 321 -12.49 -28.84 1.95
N VAL A 322 -11.23 -29.19 1.68
CA VAL A 322 -10.86 -30.45 0.98
C VAL A 322 -10.84 -31.64 1.95
N GLY A 323 -11.05 -31.39 3.25
CA GLY A 323 -11.07 -32.41 4.30
C GLY A 323 -9.68 -32.75 4.84
N PHE A 324 -8.66 -31.94 4.54
CA PHE A 324 -7.30 -32.15 5.04
C PHE A 324 -7.17 -31.56 6.44
N THR A 325 -7.40 -32.38 7.45
CA THR A 325 -7.56 -31.95 8.85
C THR A 325 -6.25 -31.52 9.51
N VAL A 326 -6.33 -30.82 10.65
CA VAL A 326 -5.16 -30.43 11.46
C VAL A 326 -4.27 -31.63 11.82
N SER A 327 -4.86 -32.78 12.15
CA SER A 327 -4.11 -34.00 12.49
C SER A 327 -3.30 -34.54 11.30
N GLU A 328 -3.86 -34.46 10.10
CA GLU A 328 -3.17 -34.89 8.89
C GLU A 328 -2.08 -33.89 8.47
N ARG A 329 -2.33 -32.58 8.66
CA ARG A 329 -1.32 -31.52 8.42
C ARG A 329 -0.07 -31.65 9.29
N ARG A 330 -0.19 -32.27 10.47
CA ARG A 330 0.93 -32.55 11.40
C ARG A 330 1.60 -33.90 11.16
N SER A 331 1.03 -34.73 10.29
CA SER A 331 1.56 -36.06 10.00
C SER A 331 2.85 -35.99 9.19
N ALA A 332 3.70 -37.01 9.32
CA ALA A 332 4.89 -37.18 8.48
C ALA A 332 4.55 -37.26 6.98
N SER A 333 3.32 -37.67 6.64
CA SER A 333 2.81 -37.66 5.25
C SER A 333 2.57 -36.25 4.69
N ALA A 334 2.57 -35.22 5.55
CA ALA A 334 2.41 -33.82 5.21
C ALA A 334 3.73 -33.03 5.26
N LEU A 335 4.87 -33.73 5.33
CA LEU A 335 6.19 -33.10 5.18
C LEU A 335 6.41 -32.65 3.74
N PHE A 336 7.01 -31.48 3.55
CA PHE A 336 7.37 -31.03 2.20
C PHE A 336 8.44 -31.92 1.55
N THR A 337 9.33 -32.52 2.33
CA THR A 337 10.27 -33.56 1.85
C THR A 337 9.55 -34.82 1.34
N ALA A 338 8.31 -35.06 1.78
CA ALA A 338 7.47 -36.11 1.23
C ALA A 338 6.93 -35.77 -0.17
N LEU A 339 7.18 -34.58 -0.72
CA LEU A 339 6.93 -34.30 -2.14
C LEU A 339 8.07 -34.81 -3.03
N GLY A 340 9.32 -34.88 -2.56
CA GLY A 340 10.42 -35.40 -3.40
C GLY A 340 11.80 -35.06 -2.85
N SER A 341 12.84 -35.71 -3.38
CA SER A 341 14.23 -35.43 -3.00
C SER A 341 14.85 -34.37 -3.90
N GLY A 342 14.58 -33.10 -3.58
CA GLY A 342 15.23 -31.97 -4.22
C GLY A 342 14.62 -31.56 -5.55
N PHE A 343 14.86 -30.31 -5.92
CA PHE A 343 14.37 -29.71 -7.14
C PHE A 343 15.53 -29.05 -7.88
N THR A 344 15.56 -29.21 -9.20
CA THR A 344 16.62 -28.67 -10.05
C THR A 344 16.05 -27.54 -10.93
N LEU A 345 16.33 -26.27 -10.60
CA LEU A 345 16.03 -25.13 -11.48
C LEU A 345 17.13 -25.02 -12.52
N SER A 346 16.83 -25.43 -13.75
CA SER A 346 17.59 -25.00 -14.92
C SER A 346 17.08 -23.62 -15.33
N ILE A 347 17.81 -22.58 -14.92
CA ILE A 347 17.61 -21.22 -15.45
C ILE A 347 18.60 -21.08 -16.60
N ASN A 348 18.18 -20.42 -17.69
CA ASN A 348 19.05 -19.99 -18.79
C ASN A 348 20.06 -18.91 -18.31
N SER A 349 20.90 -19.27 -17.34
CA SER A 349 22.03 -18.49 -16.87
C SER A 349 23.22 -18.82 -17.76
N PRO A 350 24.09 -17.84 -18.11
CA PRO A 350 25.28 -18.10 -18.91
C PRO A 350 26.30 -19.06 -18.26
N GLU A 351 26.11 -19.42 -16.99
CA GLU A 351 26.83 -20.48 -16.31
C GLU A 351 25.87 -21.67 -16.10
N ASP A 352 26.05 -22.74 -16.88
CA ASP A 352 25.22 -23.96 -16.97
C ASP A 352 25.17 -24.83 -15.69
N ASN A 353 25.28 -24.23 -14.50
CA ASN A 353 25.18 -24.97 -13.24
C ASN A 353 23.72 -24.97 -12.76
N PRO A 354 23.00 -26.10 -12.88
CA PRO A 354 21.62 -26.17 -12.43
C PRO A 354 21.56 -26.04 -10.90
N LEU A 355 20.63 -25.21 -10.42
CA LEU A 355 20.46 -25.00 -8.99
C LEU A 355 19.67 -26.16 -8.38
N THR A 356 20.33 -26.98 -7.56
CA THR A 356 19.66 -27.99 -6.73
C THR A 356 19.27 -27.39 -5.38
N VAL A 357 17.97 -27.25 -5.12
CA VAL A 357 17.45 -26.80 -3.83
C VAL A 357 16.71 -27.95 -3.15
N ASN A 358 17.05 -28.20 -1.89
CA ASN A 358 16.38 -29.21 -1.08
C ASN A 358 15.12 -28.63 -0.42
N LEU A 359 14.03 -29.40 -0.43
CA LEU A 359 12.81 -29.06 0.27
C LEU A 359 13.06 -29.03 1.79
N ALA A 360 12.47 -28.05 2.48
CA ALA A 360 12.58 -27.94 3.92
C ALA A 360 11.87 -29.11 4.62
N GLU A 361 12.47 -29.64 5.68
CA GLU A 361 11.86 -30.66 6.53
C GLU A 361 10.88 -30.03 7.52
N ILE A 362 9.79 -29.48 6.97
CA ILE A 362 8.70 -28.86 7.73
C ILE A 362 7.37 -29.51 7.34
N THR A 363 6.48 -29.69 8.31
CA THR A 363 5.12 -30.13 8.01
C THR A 363 4.27 -28.96 7.52
N MET A 364 3.16 -29.27 6.87
CA MET A 364 2.17 -28.28 6.47
C MET A 364 1.70 -27.42 7.64
N ASN A 365 1.53 -28.01 8.84
CA ASN A 365 1.13 -27.27 10.03
C ASN A 365 2.27 -26.38 10.55
N ASP A 366 3.51 -26.85 10.56
CA ASP A 366 4.66 -26.03 11.01
C ASP A 366 4.88 -24.83 10.09
N PHE A 367 4.66 -25.01 8.79
CA PHE A 367 4.69 -23.93 7.82
C PHE A 367 3.62 -22.87 8.09
N ASN A 368 2.37 -23.30 8.36
CA ASN A 368 1.30 -22.37 8.75
C ASN A 368 1.66 -21.60 10.03
N ASP A 369 2.08 -22.33 11.06
CA ASP A 369 2.42 -21.74 12.36
C ASP A 369 3.61 -20.77 12.23
N TRP A 370 4.52 -21.02 11.29
CA TRP A 370 5.61 -20.11 10.97
C TRP A 370 5.11 -18.83 10.29
N ILE A 371 4.23 -18.92 9.29
CA ILE A 371 3.66 -17.71 8.65
C ILE A 371 2.88 -16.89 9.68
N ASP A 372 2.01 -17.52 10.46
CA ASP A 372 1.19 -16.81 11.45
C ASP A 372 2.08 -16.09 12.48
N ARG A 373 3.09 -16.78 13.02
CA ARG A 373 4.05 -16.16 13.96
C ARG A 373 4.87 -15.06 13.31
N PHE A 374 5.34 -15.28 12.07
CA PHE A 374 6.11 -14.30 11.33
C PHE A 374 5.31 -13.00 11.13
N VAL A 375 4.06 -13.12 10.72
CA VAL A 375 3.20 -11.99 10.39
C VAL A 375 2.66 -11.27 11.62
N GLU A 376 2.24 -12.00 12.65
CA GLU A 376 1.57 -11.42 13.82
C GLU A 376 2.57 -10.96 14.90
N GLU A 377 3.72 -11.62 15.04
CA GLU A 377 4.64 -11.38 16.15
C GLU A 377 6.02 -10.89 15.68
N GLU A 378 6.72 -11.67 14.85
CA GLU A 378 8.15 -11.45 14.58
C GLU A 378 8.37 -10.22 13.70
N ALA A 379 7.68 -10.12 12.55
CA ALA A 379 7.88 -9.01 11.62
C ALA A 379 7.47 -7.65 12.22
N PRO A 380 6.29 -7.49 12.85
CA PRO A 380 5.93 -6.23 13.50
C PRO A 380 6.89 -5.84 14.62
N SER A 381 7.33 -6.82 15.43
CA SER A 381 8.32 -6.60 16.48
C SER A 381 9.66 -6.11 15.92
N LEU A 382 10.20 -6.78 14.90
CA LEU A 382 11.47 -6.45 14.27
C LEU A 382 11.44 -5.10 13.55
N LEU A 383 10.34 -4.77 12.87
CA LEU A 383 10.16 -3.46 12.26
C LEU A 383 10.12 -2.36 13.32
N SER A 384 9.52 -2.65 14.48
CA SER A 384 9.42 -1.69 15.58
C SER A 384 10.75 -1.48 16.31
N SER A 385 11.58 -2.52 16.42
CA SER A 385 12.78 -2.52 17.26
C SER A 385 14.08 -2.26 16.48
N SER A 386 14.19 -2.76 15.24
CA SER A 386 15.45 -2.79 14.49
C SER A 386 15.50 -1.84 13.30
N GLY A 387 14.42 -1.11 13.02
CA GLY A 387 14.40 -0.12 11.96
C GLY A 387 14.74 -0.73 10.59
N ARG A 388 15.71 -0.15 9.87
CA ARG A 388 16.14 -0.62 8.55
C ARG A 388 16.63 -2.07 8.55
N PHE A 389 17.38 -2.49 9.57
CA PHE A 389 17.81 -3.88 9.69
C PHE A 389 16.64 -4.83 9.91
N GLY A 390 15.60 -4.38 10.61
CA GLY A 390 14.36 -5.13 10.77
C GLY A 390 13.63 -5.31 9.45
N LEU A 391 13.59 -4.27 8.62
CA LEU A 391 13.03 -4.36 7.27
C LEU A 391 13.79 -5.37 6.40
N ASP A 392 15.12 -5.26 6.33
CA ASP A 392 15.94 -6.18 5.54
C ASP A 392 15.73 -7.64 5.98
N PHE A 393 15.70 -7.88 7.30
CA PHE A 393 15.40 -9.20 7.84
C PHE A 393 14.00 -9.70 7.47
N VAL A 394 12.96 -8.86 7.57
CA VAL A 394 11.59 -9.22 7.19
C VAL A 394 11.51 -9.58 5.71
N THR A 395 12.22 -8.83 4.85
CA THR A 395 12.24 -9.12 3.42
C THR A 395 13.00 -10.40 3.09
N ASP A 396 14.05 -10.73 3.85
CA ASP A 396 14.79 -12.00 3.71
C ASP A 396 13.95 -13.20 4.16
N GLN A 397 13.19 -13.06 5.25
CA GLN A 397 12.25 -14.10 5.69
C GLN A 397 11.12 -14.30 4.66
N ALA A 398 10.58 -13.20 4.12
CA ALA A 398 9.59 -13.26 3.04
C ALA A 398 10.15 -13.96 1.79
N ASP A 399 11.42 -13.73 1.44
CA ASP A 399 12.10 -14.43 0.34
C ASP A 399 12.22 -15.93 0.62
N THR A 400 12.59 -16.30 1.84
CA THR A 400 12.70 -17.71 2.25
C THR A 400 11.36 -18.42 2.14
N LEU A 401 10.28 -17.81 2.64
CA LEU A 401 8.91 -18.32 2.51
C LEU A 401 8.47 -18.42 1.04
N PHE A 402 8.80 -17.40 0.23
CA PHE A 402 8.52 -17.38 -1.20
C PHE A 402 9.12 -18.61 -1.89
N TRP A 403 10.40 -18.90 -1.65
CA TRP A 403 11.05 -20.04 -2.28
C TRP A 403 10.42 -21.38 -1.90
N ILE A 404 10.09 -21.56 -0.61
CA ILE A 404 9.43 -22.78 -0.13
C ILE A 404 8.10 -23.02 -0.86
N ILE A 405 7.24 -22.00 -0.95
CA ILE A 405 5.96 -22.11 -1.68
C ILE A 405 6.19 -22.30 -3.18
N GLY A 406 7.13 -21.55 -3.75
CA GLY A 406 7.44 -21.60 -5.18
C GLY A 406 7.85 -23.01 -5.63
N PHE A 407 8.65 -23.71 -4.82
CA PHE A 407 9.02 -25.09 -5.10
C PHE A 407 7.86 -26.06 -4.97
N VAL A 408 7.03 -25.91 -3.94
CA VAL A 408 5.83 -26.74 -3.78
C VAL A 408 4.91 -26.57 -4.98
N LEU A 409 4.66 -25.34 -5.43
CA LEU A 409 3.81 -25.06 -6.60
C LEU A 409 4.39 -25.59 -7.91
N ASP A 410 5.71 -25.48 -8.14
CA ASP A 410 6.33 -26.04 -9.35
C ASP A 410 6.23 -27.58 -9.38
N TYR A 411 6.40 -28.21 -8.22
CA TYR A 411 6.28 -29.65 -8.08
C TYR A 411 4.86 -30.17 -8.39
N LEU A 412 3.84 -29.38 -8.05
CA LEU A 412 2.44 -29.72 -8.32
C LEU A 412 2.06 -29.59 -9.79
N LYS A 413 2.82 -28.83 -10.59
CA LYS A 413 2.51 -28.70 -12.01
C LYS A 413 2.75 -30.02 -12.75
N PRO A 414 1.78 -30.50 -13.55
CA PRO A 414 2.01 -31.64 -14.39
C PRO A 414 3.14 -31.33 -15.37
N PRO A 415 4.07 -32.27 -15.63
CA PRO A 415 5.12 -32.06 -16.62
C PRO A 415 4.46 -31.75 -17.97
N ALA A 416 4.88 -30.65 -18.61
CA ALA A 416 4.36 -30.29 -19.92
C ALA A 416 4.57 -31.46 -20.89
N ALA A 417 3.50 -31.89 -21.58
CA ALA A 417 3.55 -33.03 -22.49
C ALA A 417 4.50 -32.83 -23.68
N THR A 418 4.91 -31.59 -23.94
CA THR A 418 5.82 -31.20 -25.02
C THR A 418 6.92 -30.30 -24.46
N SER A 419 8.12 -30.84 -24.30
CA SER A 419 9.32 -30.02 -24.06
C SER A 419 9.55 -29.10 -25.26
N PRO A 420 9.99 -27.85 -25.05
CA PRO A 420 10.48 -27.01 -26.14
C PRO A 420 11.60 -27.73 -26.91
N PRO A 421 11.67 -27.61 -28.24
CA PRO A 421 12.76 -28.20 -29.02
C PRO A 421 14.11 -27.66 -28.52
N GLY A 422 14.99 -28.55 -28.05
CA GLY A 422 16.32 -28.22 -27.55
C GLY A 422 16.50 -28.25 -26.03
N VAL A 423 15.45 -28.52 -25.26
CA VAL A 423 15.58 -28.84 -23.82
C VAL A 423 15.56 -30.36 -23.67
N ASP A 424 16.57 -30.91 -23.00
CA ASP A 424 16.64 -32.35 -22.75
C ASP A 424 15.33 -32.80 -22.08
N PRO A 425 14.67 -33.84 -22.60
CA PRO A 425 13.43 -34.33 -22.02
C PRO A 425 13.69 -34.74 -20.57
N ILE A 426 12.85 -34.23 -19.66
CA ILE A 426 12.76 -34.70 -18.26
C ILE A 426 12.82 -36.22 -18.27
N SER A 427 13.77 -36.80 -17.53
CA SER A 427 13.98 -38.25 -17.50
C SER A 427 12.69 -38.97 -17.11
N ASP A 428 12.47 -40.16 -17.66
CA ASP A 428 11.27 -40.93 -17.32
C ASP A 428 11.20 -41.25 -15.82
N ASP A 429 12.36 -41.35 -15.16
CA ASP A 429 12.49 -41.50 -13.71
C ASP A 429 11.93 -40.27 -12.97
N GLU A 430 12.31 -39.05 -13.36
CA GLU A 430 11.80 -37.82 -12.73
C GLU A 430 10.29 -37.64 -12.98
N ARG A 431 9.79 -37.99 -14.17
CA ARG A 431 8.34 -37.99 -14.47
C ARG A 431 7.59 -38.95 -13.55
N THR A 432 8.15 -40.13 -13.33
CA THR A 432 7.56 -41.15 -12.46
C THR A 432 7.58 -40.72 -11.00
N GLU A 433 8.67 -40.11 -10.54
CA GLU A 433 8.78 -39.55 -9.19
C GLU A 433 7.74 -38.45 -8.94
N ARG A 434 7.63 -37.48 -9.86
CA ARG A 434 6.62 -36.41 -9.79
C ARG A 434 5.20 -36.95 -9.72
N ARG A 435 4.89 -37.94 -10.56
CA ARG A 435 3.58 -38.59 -10.53
C ARG A 435 3.33 -39.30 -9.19
N ASN A 436 4.29 -40.09 -8.71
CA ASN A 436 4.18 -40.79 -7.43
C ASN A 436 3.95 -39.83 -6.27
N ALA A 437 4.57 -38.66 -6.31
CA ALA A 437 4.42 -37.64 -5.28
C ALA A 437 3.12 -36.83 -5.41
N GLN A 438 2.59 -36.60 -6.61
CA GLN A 438 1.21 -36.11 -6.79
C GLN A 438 0.18 -37.11 -6.25
N GLU A 439 0.47 -38.41 -6.34
CA GLU A 439 -0.37 -39.47 -5.78
C GLU A 439 -0.26 -39.55 -4.24
N ARG A 440 0.77 -38.95 -3.62
CA ARG A 440 0.85 -38.83 -2.15
C ARG A 440 -0.22 -37.87 -1.65
N LEU A 441 -0.64 -38.09 -0.40
CA LEU A 441 -1.75 -37.36 0.23
C LEU A 441 -1.59 -35.84 0.12
N LEU A 442 -0.41 -35.31 0.46
CA LEU A 442 -0.13 -33.89 0.38
C LEU A 442 -0.18 -33.36 -1.07
N GLY A 443 0.45 -34.07 -2.02
CA GLY A 443 0.41 -33.70 -3.44
C GLY A 443 -1.02 -33.64 -3.99
N ARG A 444 -1.84 -34.63 -3.62
CA ARG A 444 -3.25 -34.68 -4.02
C ARG A 444 -4.05 -33.51 -3.44
N VAL A 445 -3.89 -33.21 -2.15
CA VAL A 445 -4.60 -32.08 -1.50
C VAL A 445 -4.20 -30.74 -2.11
N LEU A 446 -2.90 -30.52 -2.33
CA LEU A 446 -2.42 -29.26 -2.88
C LEU A 446 -2.75 -29.08 -4.36
N SER A 447 -2.96 -30.18 -5.11
CA SER A 447 -3.37 -30.14 -6.52
C SER A 447 -4.82 -29.72 -6.75
N PHE A 448 -5.64 -29.61 -5.70
CA PHE A 448 -6.99 -29.07 -5.86
C PHE A 448 -6.93 -27.58 -6.16
N ASP A 449 -7.61 -27.13 -7.24
CA ASP A 449 -7.63 -25.72 -7.67
C ASP A 449 -8.04 -24.77 -6.52
N ARG A 450 -8.94 -25.21 -5.63
CA ARG A 450 -9.36 -24.42 -4.45
C ARG A 450 -8.23 -24.15 -3.45
N VAL A 451 -7.24 -25.04 -3.35
CA VAL A 451 -6.08 -24.93 -2.45
C VAL A 451 -4.91 -24.26 -3.17
N GLU A 452 -4.73 -24.58 -4.45
CA GLU A 452 -3.67 -24.00 -5.30
C GLU A 452 -3.82 -22.48 -5.45
N GLN A 453 -5.05 -21.97 -5.59
CA GLN A 453 -5.31 -20.53 -5.80
C GLN A 453 -4.86 -19.65 -4.61
N PRO A 454 -5.30 -19.89 -3.35
CA PRO A 454 -4.79 -19.17 -2.20
C PRO A 454 -3.28 -19.27 -2.03
N LEU A 455 -2.68 -20.41 -2.38
CA LEU A 455 -1.24 -20.62 -2.30
C LEU A 455 -0.47 -19.75 -3.31
N LYS A 456 -1.01 -19.56 -4.52
CA LYS A 456 -0.48 -18.62 -5.52
C LYS A 456 -0.61 -17.17 -5.08
N GLU A 457 -1.74 -16.80 -4.48
CA GLU A 457 -1.93 -15.46 -3.94
C GLU A 457 -0.90 -15.18 -2.83
N LEU A 458 -0.72 -16.12 -1.90
CA LEU A 458 0.28 -16.03 -0.85
C LEU A 458 1.71 -15.89 -1.43
N LEU A 459 2.06 -16.67 -2.47
CA LEU A 459 3.34 -16.54 -3.18
C LEU A 459 3.53 -15.14 -3.77
N PHE A 460 2.49 -14.58 -4.42
CA PHE A 460 2.55 -13.25 -5.01
C PHE A 460 2.78 -12.18 -3.93
N GLN A 461 2.02 -12.24 -2.84
CA GLN A 461 2.18 -11.30 -1.73
C GLN A 461 3.57 -11.37 -1.11
N LEU A 462 4.12 -12.57 -0.89
CA LEU A 462 5.48 -12.75 -0.39
C LEU A 462 6.54 -12.23 -1.35
N ASN A 463 6.38 -12.42 -2.67
CA ASN A 463 7.30 -11.81 -3.65
C ASN A 463 7.26 -10.28 -3.56
N THR A 464 6.07 -9.70 -3.50
CA THR A 464 5.93 -8.24 -3.44
C THR A 464 6.51 -7.68 -2.14
N LEU A 465 6.42 -8.42 -1.04
CA LEU A 465 7.07 -8.08 0.23
C LEU A 465 8.59 -8.19 0.11
N ALA A 466 9.11 -9.28 -0.43
CA ALA A 466 10.54 -9.50 -0.60
C ALA A 466 11.19 -8.53 -1.62
N ASP A 467 10.42 -7.98 -2.57
CA ASP A 467 10.85 -6.93 -3.48
C ASP A 467 11.03 -5.56 -2.80
N LEU A 468 10.54 -5.37 -1.56
CA LEU A 468 10.78 -4.14 -0.81
C LEU A 468 12.20 -4.06 -0.22
N GLY A 469 12.91 -5.18 -0.09
CA GLY A 469 14.27 -5.23 0.48
C GLY A 469 15.35 -4.77 -0.51
N VAL A 470 15.15 -5.11 -1.79
CA VAL A 470 16.01 -4.76 -2.93
C VAL A 470 15.76 -3.32 -3.39
#